data_AF-A0A9E6E7G8-F1
#
_entry.id   AF-A0A9E6E7G8-F1
#
_cell.length_a   1.000
_cell.length_b   1.000
_cell.length_c   1.000
_cell.angle_alpha   90.00
_cell.angle_beta   90.00
_cell.angle_gamma   90.00
#
_symmetry.space_group_name_H-M   'P 1'
#
loop_
_entity.id
_entity.type
_entity.pdbx_description
1 polymer ?
#
loop_
_entity_poly.entity_id
_entity_poly.type
_entity_poly.pdbx_seq_one_letter_code
_entity_poly.pdbx_strand_id
1 'polypeptide(L)'
;MRHLTKQYPLINTLTQLVETSWFNPSTTTTNIALPYVGLGKADTDDASARLKRFAPFLAHVFPQTKDSNGIIESPIREISSMKSALEAQYQTNIAGQLMLKMDSQLPISGSIKARGGIYEVLTHAEKLACQHGLLNEDENYINLSRPELRTFFSQFSIAVGSTGNLGLSIGIMSA
;
A
#
# COMPACT_ATOMS: atom_id res chain seq x y z
N MET A 1 -31.72 10.88 5.46
CA MET A 1 -31.58 9.88 6.55
C MET A 1 -32.80 8.95 6.68
N ARG A 2 -34.01 9.43 7.01
CA ARG A 2 -35.20 8.54 7.23
C ARG A 2 -35.59 7.65 6.04
N HIS A 3 -35.33 8.07 4.80
CA HIS A 3 -35.58 7.25 3.61
C HIS A 3 -34.53 6.12 3.46
N LEU A 4 -33.25 6.45 3.65
CA LEU A 4 -32.15 5.48 3.61
C LEU A 4 -32.27 4.39 4.67
N THR A 5 -32.66 4.74 5.90
CA THR A 5 -32.85 3.73 6.96
C THR A 5 -34.06 2.83 6.73
N LYS A 6 -35.07 3.27 5.97
CA LYS A 6 -36.19 2.40 5.56
C LYS A 6 -35.79 1.44 4.43
N GLN A 7 -35.00 1.93 3.47
CA GLN A 7 -34.55 1.12 2.33
C GLN A 7 -33.41 0.17 2.70
N TYR A 8 -32.51 0.61 3.58
CA TYR A 8 -31.35 -0.14 4.06
C TYR A 8 -31.35 -0.16 5.60
N PRO A 9 -32.09 -1.08 6.23
CA PRO A 9 -32.24 -1.14 7.68
C PRO A 9 -30.91 -1.21 8.45
N LEU A 10 -29.87 -1.79 7.84
CA LEU A 10 -28.53 -1.87 8.41
C LEU A 10 -27.96 -0.49 8.78
N ILE A 11 -28.32 0.57 8.05
CA ILE A 11 -27.89 1.94 8.36
C ILE A 11 -28.35 2.36 9.74
N ASN A 12 -29.53 1.92 10.19
CA ASN A 12 -30.00 2.22 11.54
C ASN A 12 -29.06 1.61 12.60
N THR A 13 -28.65 0.37 12.41
CA THR A 13 -27.66 -0.31 13.27
C THR A 13 -26.32 0.45 13.30
N LEU A 14 -25.85 0.90 12.13
CA LEU A 14 -24.62 1.70 12.02
C LEU A 14 -24.73 3.03 12.78
N THR A 15 -25.87 3.74 12.68
CA THR A 15 -26.08 5.01 13.41
C THR A 15 -26.16 4.82 14.93
N GLN A 16 -26.42 3.60 15.38
CA GLN A 16 -26.43 3.22 16.80
C GLN A 16 -25.06 2.74 17.29
N LEU A 17 -24.03 2.76 16.42
CA LEU A 17 -22.66 2.33 16.75
C LEU A 17 -22.56 0.88 17.23
N VAL A 18 -23.52 0.05 16.82
CA VAL A 18 -23.51 -1.39 17.12
C VAL A 18 -22.53 -2.07 16.17
N GLU A 19 -21.64 -2.91 16.72
CA GLU A 19 -20.74 -3.73 15.92
C GLU A 19 -21.54 -4.55 14.90
N THR A 20 -21.20 -4.40 13.62
CA THR A 20 -22.04 -4.85 12.52
C THR A 20 -21.24 -5.64 11.51
N SER A 21 -21.78 -6.78 11.09
CA SER A 21 -21.27 -7.58 9.98
C SER A 21 -22.24 -7.53 8.80
N TRP A 22 -21.71 -7.33 7.59
CA TRP A 22 -22.48 -7.42 6.35
C TRP A 22 -21.77 -8.33 5.35
N PHE A 23 -22.40 -9.45 5.05
CA PHE A 23 -21.93 -10.37 4.02
C PHE A 23 -22.53 -9.93 2.68
N ASN A 24 -21.67 -9.59 1.72
CA ASN A 24 -22.12 -9.17 0.39
C ASN A 24 -22.88 -10.34 -0.30
N PRO A 25 -24.19 -10.21 -0.56
CA PRO A 25 -24.98 -11.27 -1.18
C PRO A 25 -24.72 -11.40 -2.69
N SER A 26 -23.97 -10.45 -3.27
CA SER A 26 -23.75 -10.31 -4.71
C SER A 26 -22.29 -10.51 -5.08
N THR A 27 -21.57 -11.39 -4.37
CA THR A 27 -20.23 -11.80 -4.82
C THR A 27 -20.34 -12.54 -6.15
N THR A 28 -19.37 -12.30 -7.03
CA THR A 28 -19.32 -12.91 -8.36
C THR A 28 -17.96 -13.55 -8.59
N THR A 29 -17.84 -14.35 -9.64
CA THR A 29 -16.57 -14.97 -10.02
C THR A 29 -15.60 -13.91 -10.56
N THR A 30 -14.30 -14.20 -10.51
CA THR A 30 -13.26 -13.31 -11.04
C THR A 30 -13.54 -12.88 -12.49
N ASN A 31 -13.99 -13.81 -13.34
CA ASN A 31 -14.28 -13.52 -14.75
C ASN A 31 -15.41 -12.48 -14.92
N ILE A 32 -16.40 -12.47 -14.01
CA ILE A 32 -17.49 -11.50 -14.03
C ILE A 32 -17.05 -10.16 -13.42
N ALA A 33 -16.28 -10.20 -12.33
CA ALA A 33 -15.89 -9.00 -11.57
C ALA A 33 -14.80 -8.18 -12.26
N LEU A 34 -13.83 -8.83 -12.92
CA LEU A 34 -12.61 -8.18 -13.40
C LEU A 34 -12.85 -7.01 -14.38
N PRO A 35 -13.81 -7.09 -15.34
CA PRO A 35 -14.14 -5.96 -16.21
C PRO A 35 -14.60 -4.69 -15.47
N TYR A 36 -15.13 -4.81 -14.25
CA TYR A 36 -15.59 -3.66 -13.46
C TYR A 36 -14.49 -3.01 -12.61
N VAL A 37 -13.30 -3.61 -12.53
CA VAL A 37 -12.17 -3.08 -11.74
C VAL A 37 -11.53 -1.88 -12.44
N GLY A 38 -11.52 -1.86 -13.78
CA GLY A 38 -10.86 -0.82 -14.57
C GLY A 38 -9.33 -0.89 -14.58
N LEU A 39 -8.74 -1.93 -13.97
CA LEU A 39 -7.32 -2.25 -13.99
C LEU A 39 -7.14 -3.74 -14.32
N GLY A 40 -6.10 -4.04 -15.08
CA GLY A 40 -5.78 -5.39 -15.55
C GLY A 40 -4.43 -5.90 -15.03
N LYS A 41 -4.06 -7.09 -15.52
CA LYS A 41 -2.78 -7.72 -15.20
C LYS A 41 -1.58 -6.85 -15.60
N ALA A 42 -1.67 -6.18 -16.73
CA ALA A 42 -0.62 -5.27 -17.22
C ALA A 42 -0.31 -4.14 -16.23
N ASP A 43 -1.32 -3.53 -15.60
CA ASP A 43 -1.11 -2.47 -14.61
C ASP A 43 -0.38 -2.99 -13.37
N THR A 44 -0.74 -4.21 -12.92
CA THR A 44 -0.05 -4.85 -11.79
C THR A 44 1.39 -5.26 -12.12
N ASP A 45 1.64 -5.66 -13.37
CA ASP A 45 2.97 -6.04 -13.84
C ASP A 45 3.86 -4.80 -14.03
N ASP A 46 3.32 -3.70 -14.56
CA ASP A 46 4.00 -2.41 -14.64
C ASP A 46 4.36 -1.88 -13.25
N ALA A 47 3.44 -1.92 -12.30
CA ALA A 47 3.73 -1.52 -10.92
C ALA A 47 4.85 -2.37 -10.29
N SER A 48 4.85 -3.68 -10.54
CA SER A 48 5.92 -4.58 -10.09
C SER A 48 7.25 -4.28 -10.76
N ALA A 49 7.25 -4.01 -12.07
CA ALA A 49 8.45 -3.68 -12.84
C ALA A 49 9.06 -2.35 -12.37
N ARG A 50 8.24 -1.32 -12.15
CA ARG A 50 8.67 -0.03 -11.59
C ARG A 50 9.34 -0.20 -10.24
N LEU A 51 8.71 -0.91 -9.30
CA LEU A 51 9.30 -1.16 -7.99
C LEU A 51 10.65 -1.91 -8.08
N LYS A 52 10.79 -2.84 -9.04
CA LYS A 52 12.08 -3.50 -9.32
C LYS A 52 13.12 -2.53 -9.86
N ARG A 53 12.77 -1.63 -10.79
CA ARG A 53 13.68 -0.58 -11.28
C ARG A 53 14.16 0.31 -10.14
N PHE A 54 13.29 0.68 -9.20
CA PHE A 54 13.64 1.49 -8.03
C PHE A 54 14.41 0.75 -6.93
N ALA A 55 14.50 -0.57 -6.96
CA ALA A 55 15.13 -1.34 -5.89
C ALA A 55 16.59 -0.92 -5.61
N PRO A 56 17.48 -0.71 -6.60
CA PRO A 56 18.84 -0.21 -6.36
C PRO A 56 18.88 1.19 -5.71
N PHE A 57 17.96 2.07 -6.10
CA PHE A 57 17.82 3.40 -5.48
C PHE A 57 17.42 3.28 -4.01
N LEU A 58 16.37 2.50 -3.73
CA LEU A 58 15.86 2.30 -2.37
C LEU A 58 16.91 1.68 -1.46
N ALA A 59 17.62 0.65 -1.93
CA ALA A 59 18.73 0.02 -1.20
C ALA A 59 19.86 1.01 -0.86
N HIS A 60 20.08 2.01 -1.72
CA HIS A 60 21.09 3.04 -1.53
C HIS A 60 20.65 4.13 -0.55
N VAL A 61 19.42 4.66 -0.69
CA VAL A 61 18.96 5.82 0.09
C VAL A 61 18.27 5.45 1.41
N PHE A 62 17.78 4.22 1.55
CA PHE A 62 17.20 3.70 2.79
C PHE A 62 18.00 2.48 3.29
N PRO A 63 18.94 2.67 4.23
CA PRO A 63 19.80 1.59 4.74
C PRO A 63 19.05 0.36 5.23
N GLN A 64 17.87 0.54 5.83
CA GLN A 64 17.01 -0.55 6.31
C GLN A 64 16.47 -1.48 5.19
N THR A 65 16.55 -1.07 3.93
CA THR A 65 16.14 -1.89 2.77
C THR A 65 17.33 -2.57 2.09
N LYS A 66 18.57 -2.32 2.55
CA LYS A 66 19.78 -2.86 1.94
C LYS A 66 19.78 -4.39 1.95
N ASP A 67 19.43 -5.00 3.09
CA ASP A 67 19.42 -6.45 3.25
C ASP A 67 18.31 -7.13 2.43
N SER A 68 17.27 -6.37 2.05
CA SER A 68 16.21 -6.81 1.13
C SER A 68 16.45 -6.39 -0.31
N ASN A 69 17.66 -5.92 -0.66
CA ASN A 69 18.02 -5.40 -1.98
C ASN A 69 17.04 -4.31 -2.48
N GLY A 70 16.56 -3.46 -1.58
CA GLY A 70 15.63 -2.37 -1.88
C GLY A 70 14.17 -2.78 -2.00
N ILE A 71 13.84 -4.05 -1.75
CA ILE A 71 12.46 -4.54 -1.79
C ILE A 71 11.74 -4.15 -0.50
N ILE A 72 10.61 -3.46 -0.67
CA ILE A 72 9.70 -3.06 0.40
C ILE A 72 8.64 -4.14 0.56
N GLU A 73 8.91 -5.11 1.44
CA GLU A 73 7.95 -6.16 1.78
C GLU A 73 7.90 -6.44 3.29
N SER A 74 6.85 -7.14 3.71
CA SER A 74 6.61 -7.47 5.11
C SER A 74 6.40 -8.97 5.34
N PRO A 75 6.74 -9.48 6.53
CA PRO A 75 6.52 -10.88 6.89
C PRO A 75 5.04 -11.29 6.88
N ILE A 76 4.80 -12.58 6.71
CA ILE A 76 3.55 -13.26 7.04
C ILE A 76 3.87 -14.26 8.14
N ARG A 77 3.11 -14.25 9.24
CA ARG A 77 3.32 -15.17 10.37
C ARG A 77 2.04 -15.84 10.79
N GLU A 78 2.14 -17.12 11.15
CA GLU A 78 1.06 -17.79 11.87
C GLU A 78 1.00 -17.26 13.31
N ILE A 79 -0.21 -17.03 13.82
CA ILE A 79 -0.47 -16.47 15.15
C ILE A 79 -1.40 -17.40 15.95
N SER A 80 -0.99 -18.66 16.09
CA SER A 80 -1.75 -19.71 16.79
C SER A 80 -2.12 -19.35 18.24
N SER A 81 -1.22 -18.72 19.00
CA SER A 81 -1.53 -18.27 20.36
C SER A 81 -2.64 -17.21 20.41
N MET A 82 -2.65 -16.28 19.43
CA MET A 82 -3.70 -15.26 19.32
C MET A 82 -5.03 -15.91 18.92
N LYS A 83 -4.99 -16.90 18.01
CA LYS A 83 -6.17 -17.70 17.65
C LYS A 83 -6.81 -18.30 18.90
N SER A 84 -6.05 -19.04 19.72
CA SER A 84 -6.58 -19.65 20.95
C SER A 84 -7.12 -18.62 21.95
N ALA A 85 -6.45 -17.46 22.07
CA ALA A 85 -6.94 -16.38 22.93
C ALA A 85 -8.28 -15.81 22.44
N LEU A 86 -8.44 -15.59 21.13
CA LEU A 86 -9.69 -15.13 20.52
C LEU A 86 -10.82 -16.15 20.68
N GLU A 87 -10.54 -17.43 20.45
CA GLU A 87 -11.51 -18.51 20.61
C GLU A 87 -12.03 -18.59 22.05
N ALA A 88 -11.13 -18.48 23.03
CA ALA A 88 -11.49 -18.45 24.45
C ALA A 88 -12.26 -17.17 24.83
N GLN A 89 -11.82 -16.00 24.35
CA GLN A 89 -12.44 -14.72 24.70
C GLN A 89 -13.86 -14.59 24.12
N TYR A 90 -14.05 -14.98 22.86
CA TYR A 90 -15.32 -14.83 22.14
C TYR A 90 -16.16 -16.11 22.13
N GLN A 91 -15.72 -17.17 22.80
CA GLN A 91 -16.41 -18.47 22.90
C GLN A 91 -16.82 -19.00 21.53
N THR A 92 -15.88 -18.94 20.58
CA THR A 92 -16.10 -19.32 19.18
C THR A 92 -14.93 -20.16 18.68
N ASN A 93 -15.12 -20.89 17.58
CA ASN A 93 -14.08 -21.68 16.93
C ASN A 93 -13.66 -21.01 15.62
N ILE A 94 -12.35 -20.79 15.44
CA ILE A 94 -11.78 -20.24 14.21
C ILE A 94 -11.24 -21.41 13.39
N ALA A 95 -11.87 -21.71 12.26
CA ALA A 95 -11.44 -22.80 11.39
C ALA A 95 -10.07 -22.51 10.74
N GLY A 96 -9.27 -23.57 10.52
CA GLY A 96 -7.98 -23.47 9.82
C GLY A 96 -6.88 -22.73 10.60
N GLN A 97 -5.96 -22.10 9.87
CA GLN A 97 -4.83 -21.35 10.42
C GLN A 97 -5.14 -19.85 10.45
N LEU A 98 -4.75 -19.19 11.53
CA LEU A 98 -4.84 -17.73 11.63
C LEU A 98 -3.47 -17.13 11.29
N MET A 99 -3.41 -16.40 10.17
CA MET A 99 -2.19 -15.76 9.67
C MET A 99 -2.28 -14.24 9.82
N LEU A 100 -1.15 -13.59 10.09
CA LEU A 100 -0.99 -12.15 10.18
C LEU A 100 -0.04 -11.65 9.07
N LYS A 101 -0.54 -10.81 8.17
CA LYS A 101 0.28 -10.02 7.23
C LYS A 101 0.77 -8.76 7.97
N MET A 102 2.08 -8.68 8.19
CA MET A 102 2.67 -7.70 9.10
C MET A 102 3.03 -6.39 8.40
N ASP A 103 2.09 -5.77 7.69
CA ASP A 103 2.36 -4.48 7.01
C ASP A 103 2.67 -3.33 7.98
N SER A 104 2.41 -3.51 9.28
CA SER A 104 2.94 -2.67 10.36
C SER A 104 4.46 -2.71 10.49
N GLN A 105 5.13 -3.67 9.85
CA GLN A 105 6.60 -3.84 9.83
C GLN A 105 7.22 -3.54 8.47
N LEU A 106 6.47 -2.94 7.54
CA LEU A 106 7.07 -2.50 6.27
C LEU A 106 8.19 -1.48 6.54
N PRO A 107 9.33 -1.57 5.83
CA PRO A 107 10.40 -0.58 5.98
C PRO A 107 9.90 0.81 5.56
N ILE A 108 10.69 1.83 5.90
CA ILE A 108 10.49 3.26 5.56
C ILE A 108 9.42 3.92 6.42
N SER A 109 8.19 3.41 6.42
CA SER A 109 7.09 4.09 7.13
C SER A 109 6.21 3.19 8.00
N GLY A 110 6.62 1.93 8.27
CA GLY A 110 6.02 1.08 9.32
C GLY A 110 4.51 0.84 9.18
N SER A 111 3.97 0.88 7.96
CA SER A 111 2.53 0.74 7.72
C SER A 111 2.26 0.37 6.27
N ILE A 112 1.04 -0.08 5.98
CA ILE A 112 0.56 -0.37 4.61
C ILE A 112 0.73 0.81 3.63
N LYS A 113 0.86 2.04 4.13
CA LYS A 113 1.11 3.22 3.29
C LYS A 113 2.48 3.18 2.61
N ALA A 114 3.45 2.42 3.14
CA ALA A 114 4.72 2.12 2.48
C ALA A 114 4.55 1.37 1.14
N ARG A 115 3.36 0.81 0.85
CA ARG A 115 3.05 0.26 -0.48
C ARG A 115 2.62 1.39 -1.42
N GLY A 116 1.39 1.90 -1.25
CA GLY A 116 0.79 2.86 -2.18
C GLY A 116 1.38 4.27 -2.12
N GLY A 117 1.68 4.79 -0.93
CA GLY A 117 2.21 6.14 -0.76
C GLY A 117 3.62 6.29 -1.32
N ILE A 118 4.48 5.30 -1.08
CA ILE A 118 5.81 5.26 -1.70
C ILE A 118 5.69 5.06 -3.20
N TYR A 119 4.88 4.09 -3.66
CA TYR A 119 4.69 3.84 -5.09
C TYR A 119 4.24 5.08 -5.86
N GLU A 120 3.32 5.88 -5.30
CA GLU A 120 2.87 7.15 -5.89
C GLU A 120 4.04 8.13 -6.09
N VAL A 121 4.85 8.36 -5.05
CA VAL A 121 6.00 9.28 -5.11
C VAL A 121 7.03 8.79 -6.13
N LEU A 122 7.35 7.50 -6.14
CA LEU A 122 8.30 6.91 -7.08
C LEU A 122 7.79 7.02 -8.52
N THR A 123 6.50 6.75 -8.76
CA THR A 123 5.88 6.87 -10.09
C THR A 123 5.94 8.32 -10.58
N HIS A 124 5.67 9.29 -9.70
CA HIS A 124 5.77 10.70 -10.04
C HIS A 124 7.20 11.11 -10.39
N ALA A 125 8.18 10.68 -9.57
CA ALA A 125 9.60 10.97 -9.78
C ALA A 125 10.13 10.36 -11.09
N GLU A 126 9.80 9.10 -11.38
CA GLU A 126 10.17 8.43 -12.64
C GLU A 126 9.60 9.19 -13.85
N LYS A 127 8.31 9.50 -13.81
CA LYS A 127 7.63 10.23 -14.89
C LYS A 127 8.28 11.59 -15.15
N LEU A 128 8.56 12.37 -14.10
CA LEU A 128 9.21 13.68 -14.24
C LEU A 128 10.62 13.56 -14.83
N ALA A 129 11.42 12.63 -14.33
CA ALA A 129 12.79 12.44 -14.80
C ALA A 129 12.85 11.98 -16.26
N CYS A 130 12.02 10.99 -16.64
CA CYS A 130 11.93 10.50 -18.01
C CYS A 130 11.44 11.59 -18.97
N GLN A 131 10.42 12.36 -18.58
CA GLN A 131 9.87 13.44 -19.42
C GLN A 131 10.88 14.56 -19.72
N HIS A 132 11.87 14.77 -18.84
CA HIS A 132 12.93 15.77 -19.03
C HIS A 132 14.23 15.18 -19.57
N GLY A 133 14.24 13.89 -19.96
CA GLY A 133 15.41 13.21 -20.49
C GLY A 133 16.55 13.01 -19.48
N LEU A 134 16.23 13.00 -18.18
CA LEU A 134 17.20 12.85 -17.09
C LEU A 134 17.36 11.40 -16.61
N LEU A 135 16.46 10.51 -17.03
CA LEU A 135 16.46 9.09 -16.72
C LEU A 135 15.84 8.31 -17.88
N ASN A 136 16.35 7.11 -18.15
CA ASN A 136 15.70 6.11 -19.01
C ASN A 136 15.32 4.86 -18.22
N GLU A 137 14.29 4.13 -18.65
CA GLU A 137 13.82 2.93 -17.93
C GLU A 137 14.85 1.80 -17.86
N ASP A 138 15.80 1.75 -18.81
CA ASP A 138 16.86 0.75 -18.87
C ASP A 138 18.10 1.11 -18.01
N GLU A 139 18.12 2.31 -17.43
CA GLU A 139 19.23 2.76 -16.58
C GLU A 139 19.14 2.20 -15.17
N ASN A 140 20.27 2.19 -14.45
CA ASN A 140 20.26 1.88 -13.04
C ASN A 140 19.74 3.08 -12.24
N TYR A 141 18.60 2.91 -11.55
CA TYR A 141 17.93 4.00 -10.85
C TYR A 141 18.69 4.50 -9.63
N ILE A 142 19.81 3.86 -9.24
CA ILE A 142 20.76 4.49 -8.31
C ILE A 142 21.17 5.89 -8.79
N ASN A 143 21.13 6.16 -10.10
CA ASN A 143 21.40 7.48 -10.68
C ASN A 143 20.45 8.59 -10.16
N LEU A 144 19.26 8.23 -9.66
CA LEU A 144 18.33 9.18 -9.04
C LEU A 144 18.87 9.78 -7.72
N SER A 145 19.89 9.19 -7.09
CA SER A 145 20.53 9.75 -5.89
C SER A 145 21.59 10.80 -6.21
N ARG A 146 21.87 11.08 -7.49
CA ARG A 146 22.86 12.07 -7.90
C ARG A 146 22.42 13.49 -7.52
N PRO A 147 23.36 14.38 -7.13
CA PRO A 147 23.03 15.75 -6.71
C PRO A 147 22.21 16.54 -7.75
N GLU A 148 22.47 16.35 -9.04
CA GLU A 148 21.78 17.05 -10.13
C GLU A 148 20.29 16.70 -10.17
N LEU A 149 19.94 15.44 -9.93
CA LEU A 149 18.54 14.97 -9.87
C LEU A 149 17.84 15.48 -8.61
N ARG A 150 18.55 15.57 -7.48
CA ARG A 150 18.02 16.20 -6.26
C ARG A 150 17.69 17.68 -6.48
N THR A 151 18.57 18.42 -7.15
CA THR A 151 18.31 19.81 -7.52
C THR A 151 17.14 19.93 -8.50
N PHE A 152 17.02 19.02 -9.46
CA PHE A 152 15.87 18.96 -10.36
C PHE A 152 14.55 18.75 -9.59
N PHE A 153 14.47 17.73 -8.72
CA PHE A 153 13.24 17.43 -7.97
C PHE A 153 12.84 18.55 -6.99
N SER A 154 13.80 19.33 -6.47
CA SER A 154 13.50 20.48 -5.59
C SER A 154 12.68 21.60 -6.26
N GLN A 155 12.54 21.57 -7.59
CA GLN A 155 11.70 22.52 -8.34
C GLN A 155 10.22 22.13 -8.28
N PHE A 156 9.90 20.94 -7.77
CA PHE A 156 8.55 20.41 -7.64
C PHE A 156 8.17 20.31 -6.16
N SER A 157 6.86 20.28 -5.88
CA SER A 157 6.36 20.09 -4.52
C SER A 157 5.28 19.02 -4.49
N ILE A 158 5.27 18.26 -3.38
CA ILE A 158 4.24 17.27 -3.06
C ILE A 158 3.57 17.72 -1.76
N ALA A 159 2.24 17.82 -1.78
CA ALA A 159 1.45 18.21 -0.62
C ALA A 159 0.48 17.08 -0.23
N VAL A 160 0.35 16.82 1.07
CA VAL A 160 -0.54 15.77 1.61
C VAL A 160 -1.30 16.28 2.82
N GLY A 161 -2.62 16.29 2.75
CA GLY A 161 -3.51 16.54 3.90
C GLY A 161 -3.73 15.26 4.70
N SER A 162 -2.83 14.92 5.61
CA SER A 162 -2.95 13.71 6.45
C SER A 162 -2.33 13.88 7.82
N THR A 163 -3.04 13.47 8.87
CA THR A 163 -2.55 13.42 10.25
C THR A 163 -1.97 12.04 10.64
N GLY A 164 -1.91 11.09 9.70
CA GLY A 164 -1.43 9.73 9.96
C GLY A 164 -0.45 9.19 8.92
N ASN A 165 -0.41 7.86 8.82
CA ASN A 165 0.56 7.09 8.04
C ASN A 165 0.69 7.49 6.56
N LEU A 166 -0.34 8.07 5.93
CA LEU A 166 -0.26 8.52 4.54
C LEU A 166 0.71 9.70 4.40
N GLY A 167 0.54 10.72 5.26
CA GLY A 167 1.42 11.88 5.33
C GLY A 167 2.84 11.48 5.71
N LEU A 168 3.00 10.55 6.65
CA LEU A 168 4.32 10.02 7.02
C LEU A 168 5.01 9.32 5.83
N SER A 169 4.30 8.42 5.15
CA SER A 169 4.87 7.63 4.05
C SER A 169 5.26 8.49 2.86
N ILE A 170 4.36 9.37 2.41
CA ILE A 170 4.66 10.29 1.31
C ILE A 170 5.73 11.30 1.73
N GLY A 171 5.63 11.85 2.93
CA GLY A 171 6.57 12.86 3.44
C GLY A 171 8.01 12.34 3.52
N ILE A 172 8.22 11.13 4.07
CA ILE A 172 9.56 10.51 4.14
C ILE A 172 10.11 10.25 2.73
N MET A 173 9.27 9.75 1.81
CA MET A 173 9.73 9.39 0.47
C MET A 173 9.96 10.62 -0.44
N SER A 174 9.28 11.73 -0.17
CA SER A 174 9.37 12.95 -0.99
C SER A 174 10.45 13.93 -0.54
N ALA A 175 10.99 13.77 0.67
CA ALA A 175 11.97 14.67 1.28
C ALA A 175 13.42 14.35 0.85
#